data_AF-A0A935ZDF6-F1
#
_entry.id   AF-A0A935ZDF6-F1
#
_cell.length_a   1.000
_cell.length_b   1.000
_cell.length_c   1.000
_cell.angle_alpha   90.00
_cell.angle_beta   90.00
_cell.angle_gamma   90.00
#
_symmetry.space_group_name_H-M   'P 1'
#
loop_
_entity.id
_entity.type
_entity.pdbx_description
1 polymer ?
#
loop_
_entity_poly.entity_id
_entity_poly.type
_entity_poly.pdbx_seq_one_letter_code
_entity_poly.pdbx_strand_id
1 'polypeptide(L)'
;MRRRAVLLALAYLAIARALGNVYPFSTFEMYGGTRLTSASRIAVVVNGEVHEVERFTRWHCATPPDPDPRRCTQQWPFFHVEARDREALAHVELAPTPADEGRDATLVRRVWRLPEHGAPQPDDCILARCEVAP
;
A
#
# COMPACT_ATOMS: atom_id res chain seq x y z
N MET A 1 -2.56 -42.12 -20.68
CA MET A 1 -2.21 -40.68 -20.81
C MET A 1 -3.35 -39.75 -20.39
N ARG A 2 -4.58 -39.95 -20.88
CA ARG A 2 -5.75 -39.08 -20.59
C ARG A 2 -6.03 -38.83 -19.09
N ARG A 3 -5.96 -39.85 -18.23
CA ARG A 3 -6.15 -39.70 -16.77
C ARG A 3 -5.09 -38.83 -16.08
N ARG A 4 -3.83 -38.89 -16.53
CA ARG A 4 -2.73 -38.08 -15.96
C ARG A 4 -2.86 -36.61 -16.34
N ALA A 5 -3.27 -36.33 -17.58
CA ALA A 5 -3.56 -34.97 -18.03
C ALA A 5 -4.73 -34.33 -17.25
N VAL A 6 -5.79 -35.11 -16.98
CA VAL A 6 -6.94 -34.64 -16.18
C VAL A 6 -6.52 -34.35 -14.74
N LEU A 7 -5.72 -35.21 -14.11
CA LEU A 7 -5.21 -34.98 -12.75
C LEU A 7 -4.32 -33.74 -12.67
N LEU A 8 -3.44 -33.54 -13.65
CA LEU A 8 -2.61 -32.33 -13.74
C LEU A 8 -3.45 -31.07 -13.91
N ALA A 9 -4.48 -31.10 -14.75
CA ALA A 9 -5.39 -29.97 -14.94
C ALA A 9 -6.18 -29.63 -13.67
N LEU A 10 -6.65 -30.65 -12.94
CA LEU A 10 -7.36 -30.47 -11.67
C LEU A 10 -6.43 -29.95 -10.56
N ALA A 11 -5.21 -30.48 -10.48
CA ALA A 11 -4.21 -29.99 -9.54
C ALA A 11 -3.82 -28.53 -9.83
N TYR A 12 -3.63 -28.19 -11.10
CA TYR A 12 -3.40 -26.82 -11.53
C TYR A 12 -4.57 -25.90 -11.14
N LEU A 13 -5.81 -26.29 -11.44
CA LEU A 13 -7.00 -25.51 -11.07
C LEU A 13 -7.13 -25.32 -9.56
N ALA A 14 -6.86 -26.37 -8.77
CA ALA A 14 -6.93 -26.30 -7.31
C ALA A 14 -5.88 -25.34 -6.74
N ILE A 15 -4.62 -25.45 -7.19
CA ILE A 15 -3.51 -24.59 -6.76
C ILE A 15 -3.74 -23.16 -7.25
N ALA A 16 -4.12 -22.98 -8.51
CA ALA A 16 -4.38 -21.66 -9.08
C ALA A 16 -5.56 -20.95 -8.41
N ARG A 17 -6.61 -21.69 -8.02
CA ARG A 17 -7.73 -21.14 -7.24
C ARG A 17 -7.30 -20.77 -5.82
N ALA A 18 -6.48 -21.59 -5.17
CA ALA A 18 -5.93 -21.30 -3.85
C ALA A 18 -5.00 -20.07 -3.85
N LEU A 19 -4.28 -19.84 -4.95
CA LEU A 19 -3.36 -18.72 -5.14
C LEU A 19 -3.98 -17.50 -5.86
N GLY A 20 -5.27 -17.53 -6.20
CA GLY A 20 -5.96 -16.43 -6.89
C GLY A 20 -5.47 -16.14 -8.31
N ASN A 21 -4.93 -17.12 -9.03
CA ASN A 21 -4.22 -16.93 -10.31
C ASN A 21 -4.55 -18.01 -11.36
N VAL A 22 -5.83 -18.16 -11.73
CA VAL A 22 -6.23 -19.05 -12.82
C VAL A 22 -6.02 -18.36 -14.16
N TYR A 23 -4.95 -18.65 -14.90
CA TYR A 23 -4.78 -18.15 -16.27
C TYR A 23 -5.85 -18.77 -17.20
N PRO A 24 -6.49 -18.02 -18.13
CA PRO A 24 -6.31 -16.60 -18.48
C PRO A 24 -7.16 -15.62 -17.63
N PHE A 25 -7.95 -16.13 -16.68
CA PHE A 25 -8.78 -15.35 -15.76
C PHE A 25 -7.97 -14.90 -14.54
N SER A 26 -6.86 -14.22 -14.79
CA SER A 26 -6.06 -13.67 -13.71
C SER A 26 -6.88 -12.63 -12.95
N THR A 27 -7.08 -12.87 -11.65
CA THR A 27 -7.60 -11.88 -10.70
C THR A 27 -6.49 -11.04 -10.09
N PHE A 28 -5.32 -10.93 -10.73
CA PHE A 28 -4.39 -9.86 -10.38
C PHE A 28 -5.16 -8.54 -10.56
N GLU A 29 -5.45 -7.86 -9.45
CA GLU A 29 -6.19 -6.59 -9.42
C GLU A 29 -5.60 -5.55 -10.36
N MET A 30 -4.33 -5.71 -10.76
CA MET A 30 -3.67 -4.94 -11.81
C MET A 30 -4.46 -4.86 -13.14
N TYR A 31 -5.26 -5.87 -13.48
CA TYR A 31 -6.07 -5.91 -14.71
C TYR A 31 -7.59 -5.98 -14.45
N GLY A 32 -8.00 -6.10 -13.18
CA GLY A 32 -9.37 -6.34 -12.76
C GLY A 32 -10.13 -5.07 -12.40
N GLY A 33 -10.68 -4.38 -13.40
CA GLY A 33 -12.02 -3.74 -13.38
C GLY A 33 -12.33 -2.56 -12.44
N THR A 34 -11.66 -2.38 -11.30
CA THR A 34 -12.03 -1.33 -10.33
C THR A 34 -11.45 0.02 -10.79
N ARG A 35 -12.15 0.67 -11.72
CA ARG A 35 -11.84 2.03 -12.19
C ARG A 35 -12.24 3.07 -11.13
N LEU A 36 -11.59 3.04 -9.97
CA LEU A 36 -11.65 4.19 -9.09
C LEU A 36 -10.82 5.29 -9.75
N THR A 37 -11.41 6.48 -9.88
CA THR A 37 -10.71 7.70 -10.32
C THR A 37 -9.80 8.25 -9.22
N SER A 38 -9.34 7.39 -8.31
CA SER A 38 -8.42 7.74 -7.26
C SER A 38 -7.64 6.54 -6.79
N ALA A 39 -6.33 6.74 -6.63
CA ALA A 39 -5.39 5.75 -6.11
C ALA A 39 -4.70 6.31 -4.86
N SER A 40 -4.22 5.44 -3.98
CA SER A 40 -3.53 5.84 -2.76
C SER A 40 -2.24 5.05 -2.53
N ARG A 41 -1.34 5.64 -1.74
CA ARG A 41 -0.13 5.00 -1.23
C ARG A 41 0.24 5.58 0.14
N ILE A 42 0.78 4.74 1.01
CA ILE A 42 1.39 5.19 2.25
C ILE A 42 2.76 5.83 1.93
N ALA A 43 2.96 7.04 2.43
CA ALA A 43 4.16 7.84 2.22
C ALA A 43 4.50 8.59 3.50
N VAL A 44 5.66 9.25 3.49
CA VAL A 44 6.08 10.10 4.60
C VAL A 44 6.36 11.51 4.11
N VAL A 45 5.89 12.50 4.89
CA VAL A 45 6.15 13.91 4.66
C VAL A 45 7.23 14.37 5.64
N VAL A 46 8.33 14.91 5.12
CA VAL A 46 9.44 15.49 5.89
C VAL A 46 9.75 16.86 5.31
N ASN A 47 9.72 17.91 6.14
CA ASN A 47 9.93 19.30 5.70
C ASN A 47 9.02 19.74 4.53
N GLY A 48 7.79 19.21 4.47
CA GLY A 48 6.84 19.48 3.39
C GLY A 48 7.09 18.70 2.09
N GLU A 49 8.18 17.95 2.00
CA GLU A 49 8.46 17.06 0.88
C GLU A 49 7.96 15.64 1.14
N VAL A 50 7.53 14.97 0.08
CA VAL A 50 7.00 13.61 0.17
C VAL A 50 8.01 12.60 -0.31
N HIS A 51 8.17 11.57 0.48
CA HIS A 51 9.12 10.49 0.25
C HIS A 51 8.44 9.13 0.41
N GLU A 52 9.04 8.12 -0.22
CA GLU A 52 8.71 6.74 0.09
C GLU A 52 9.20 6.39 1.50
N VAL A 53 8.44 5.54 2.19
CA VAL A 53 8.74 5.11 3.56
C VAL A 53 10.11 4.42 3.64
N GLU A 54 10.47 3.65 2.62
CA GLU A 54 11.75 2.92 2.52
C GLU A 54 12.99 3.83 2.51
N ARG A 55 12.83 5.14 2.28
CA ARG A 55 13.94 6.10 2.27
C ARG A 55 14.62 6.26 3.64
N PHE A 56 13.96 5.88 4.73
CA PHE A 56 14.43 6.08 6.10
C PHE A 56 14.54 4.74 6.81
N THR A 57 15.67 4.46 7.45
CA THR A 57 15.89 3.15 8.08
C THR A 57 15.51 3.11 9.56
N ARG A 58 15.29 4.27 10.19
CA ARG A 58 15.00 4.39 11.62
C ARG A 58 13.74 5.21 11.87
N TRP A 59 12.86 4.73 12.74
CA TRP A 59 11.52 5.28 12.95
C TRP A 59 11.11 5.27 14.41
N HIS A 60 10.40 6.32 14.81
CA HIS A 60 9.67 6.37 16.07
C HIS A 60 8.35 7.09 15.87
N CYS A 61 7.21 6.46 16.13
CA CYS A 61 5.91 7.12 16.01
C CYS A 61 5.26 7.28 17.38
N ALA A 62 4.76 8.48 17.67
CA ALA A 62 4.11 8.78 18.96
C ALA A 62 2.83 7.96 19.17
N THR A 63 2.21 7.51 18.08
CA THR A 63 1.08 6.58 18.10
C THR A 63 1.32 5.54 17.00
N PRO A 64 1.03 4.26 17.25
CA PRO A 64 1.10 3.23 16.22
C PRO A 64 0.24 3.64 15.00
N PRO A 65 0.77 3.57 13.77
CA PRO A 65 0.01 3.90 12.59
C PRO A 65 -1.14 2.90 12.40
N ASP A 66 -2.35 3.40 12.14
CA ASP A 66 -3.49 2.51 11.88
C ASP A 66 -3.50 2.08 10.40
N PRO A 67 -3.48 0.76 10.11
CA PRO A 67 -3.48 0.24 8.74
C PRO A 67 -4.81 0.40 8.00
N ASP A 68 -5.93 0.61 8.69
CA ASP A 68 -7.26 0.57 8.10
C ASP A 68 -7.49 1.75 7.15
N PRO A 69 -7.57 1.52 5.82
CA PRO A 69 -7.81 2.58 4.85
C PRO A 69 -9.14 3.30 5.06
N ARG A 70 -10.10 2.68 5.77
CA ARG A 70 -11.42 3.28 6.06
C ARG A 70 -11.35 4.41 7.10
N ARG A 71 -10.25 4.56 7.84
CA ARG A 71 -10.04 5.72 8.72
C ARG A 71 -9.91 7.03 7.94
N CYS A 72 -9.47 6.96 6.68
CA CYS A 72 -9.40 8.11 5.78
C CYS A 72 -10.78 8.42 5.18
N THR A 73 -11.76 8.70 6.04
CA THR A 73 -13.18 8.84 5.68
C THR A 73 -13.44 9.97 4.69
N GLN A 74 -12.67 11.07 4.79
CA GLN A 74 -12.77 12.22 3.89
C GLN A 74 -12.24 11.90 2.49
N GLN A 75 -11.21 11.07 2.40
CA GLN A 75 -10.57 10.69 1.14
C GLN A 75 -11.21 9.46 0.49
N TRP A 76 -11.98 8.67 1.24
CA TRP A 76 -12.64 7.47 0.73
C TRP A 76 -13.71 7.79 -0.34
N PRO A 77 -13.98 6.91 -1.33
CA PRO A 77 -13.24 5.69 -1.68
C PRO A 77 -12.00 5.98 -2.51
N PHE A 78 -11.01 5.09 -2.43
CA PHE A 78 -9.81 5.07 -3.27
C PHE A 78 -9.31 3.65 -3.48
N PHE A 79 -8.58 3.43 -4.58
CA PHE A 79 -7.86 2.20 -4.81
C PHE A 79 -6.57 2.17 -3.99
N HIS A 80 -6.24 1.02 -3.41
CA HIS A 80 -4.97 0.79 -2.74
C HIS A 80 -4.56 -0.67 -2.95
N VAL A 81 -3.26 -0.93 -2.89
CA VAL A 81 -2.74 -2.30 -2.99
C VAL A 81 -2.39 -2.76 -1.58
N GLU A 82 -3.19 -3.65 -1.01
CA GLU A 82 -3.04 -4.08 0.39
C GLU A 82 -1.62 -4.57 0.71
N ALA A 83 -1.00 -5.32 -0.20
CA ALA A 83 0.37 -5.81 -0.03
C ALA A 83 1.40 -4.67 0.09
N ARG A 84 1.22 -3.56 -0.64
CA ARG A 84 2.10 -2.39 -0.59
C ARG A 84 1.91 -1.58 0.68
N ASP A 85 0.67 -1.46 1.15
CA ASP A 85 0.40 -0.81 2.43
C ASP A 85 1.03 -1.59 3.59
N ARG A 86 0.91 -2.94 3.56
CA ARG A 86 1.52 -3.81 4.57
C ARG A 86 3.05 -3.73 4.55
N GLU A 87 3.66 -3.71 3.38
CA GLU A 87 5.12 -3.53 3.22
C GLU A 87 5.59 -2.20 3.83
N ALA A 88 4.90 -1.09 3.50
CA ALA A 88 5.22 0.22 4.04
C ALA A 88 5.09 0.29 5.57
N LEU A 89 4.01 -0.27 6.14
CA LEU A 89 3.82 -0.28 7.58
C LEU A 89 4.81 -1.19 8.30
N ALA A 90 5.12 -2.37 7.74
CA ALA A 90 6.14 -3.25 8.27
C ALA A 90 7.51 -2.57 8.33
N HIS A 91 7.84 -1.73 7.34
CA HIS A 91 9.07 -0.95 7.34
C HIS A 91 9.15 0.02 8.52
N VAL A 92 8.02 0.65 8.89
CA VAL A 92 7.94 1.54 10.07
C VAL A 92 7.99 0.75 11.37
N GLU A 93 7.26 -0.37 11.46
CA GLU A 93 7.12 -1.18 12.68
C GLU A 93 8.39 -1.95 13.05
N LEU A 94 9.13 -2.43 12.05
CA LEU A 94 10.34 -3.24 12.25
C LEU A 94 11.62 -2.39 12.34
N ALA A 95 11.55 -1.11 12.02
CA ALA A 95 12.70 -0.23 12.06
C ALA A 95 13.14 0.06 13.51
N PRO A 96 14.46 0.13 13.78
CA PRO A 96 14.93 0.57 15.07
C PRO A 96 14.61 2.05 15.30
N THR A 97 14.38 2.41 16.56
CA THR A 97 14.20 3.80 17.00
C THR A 97 15.45 4.63 16.64
N PRO A 98 15.31 5.90 16.20
CA PRO A 98 16.43 6.81 16.03
C PRO A 98 17.24 6.93 17.34
N ALA A 99 18.57 6.85 17.24
CA ALA A 99 19.47 7.01 18.39
C ALA A 99 19.88 8.48 18.61
N ASP A 100 19.80 9.27 17.55
CA ASP A 100 20.06 10.70 17.51
C ASP A 100 18.73 11.46 17.36
N GLU A 101 18.78 12.79 17.45
CA GLU A 101 17.62 13.66 17.20
C GLU A 101 17.06 13.39 15.80
N GLY A 102 15.89 12.73 15.75
CA GLY A 102 15.21 12.38 14.50
C GLY A 102 14.62 13.62 13.84
N ARG A 103 14.38 13.53 12.53
CA ARG A 103 13.63 14.56 11.81
C ARG A 103 12.15 14.37 12.02
N ASP A 104 11.43 15.44 12.32
CA ASP A 104 9.98 15.44 12.34
C ASP A 104 9.41 14.96 11.00
N ALA A 105 8.51 13.98 11.09
CA ALA A 105 7.89 13.33 9.97
C ALA A 105 6.41 13.07 10.22
N THR A 106 5.62 13.12 9.16
CA THR A 106 4.22 12.70 9.21
C THR A 106 4.02 11.53 8.26
N LEU A 107 3.62 10.38 8.81
CA LEU A 107 3.19 9.25 8.01
C LEU A 107 1.77 9.54 7.49
N VAL A 108 1.61 9.50 6.18
CA VAL A 108 0.33 9.83 5.52
C VAL A 108 -0.07 8.74 4.56
N ARG A 109 -1.37 8.55 4.38
CA ARG A 109 -1.93 7.95 3.18
C ARG A 109 -2.22 9.07 2.20
N ARG A 110 -1.39 9.18 1.17
CA ARG A 110 -1.61 10.12 0.07
C ARG A 110 -2.57 9.51 -0.92
N VAL A 111 -3.63 10.23 -1.24
CA VAL A 111 -4.65 9.86 -2.23
C VAL A 111 -4.56 10.82 -3.40
N TRP A 112 -4.38 10.30 -4.61
CA TRP A 112 -4.43 11.08 -5.83
C TRP A 112 -5.80 10.95 -6.46
N ARG A 113 -6.55 12.06 -6.56
CA ARG A 113 -7.74 12.16 -7.41
C ARG A 113 -7.32 12.39 -8.84
N LEU A 114 -7.83 11.57 -9.75
CA LEU A 114 -7.53 11.54 -11.17
C LEU A 114 -8.73 12.13 -11.92
N PRO A 115 -8.78 13.46 -12.13
CA PRO A 115 -9.81 14.05 -12.97
C PRO A 115 -9.67 13.57 -14.42
N GLU A 116 -10.74 13.64 -15.21
CA GLU A 116 -10.70 13.30 -16.64
C GLU A 116 -9.69 14.18 -17.40
N HIS A 117 -9.49 15.42 -16.94
CA HIS A 117 -8.57 16.39 -17.50
C HIS A 117 -7.79 17.11 -16.39
N GLY A 118 -6.52 17.39 -16.65
CA GLY A 118 -5.64 18.12 -15.74
C GLY A 118 -4.73 17.23 -14.89
N ALA A 119 -4.01 17.85 -13.96
CA ALA A 119 -3.08 17.16 -13.09
C ALA A 119 -3.80 16.40 -11.96
N PRO A 120 -3.26 15.25 -11.51
CA PRO A 120 -3.73 14.58 -10.31
C PRO A 120 -3.69 15.51 -9.09
N GLN A 121 -4.76 15.49 -8.29
CA GLN A 121 -4.84 16.28 -7.06
C GLN A 121 -4.53 15.39 -5.87
N PRO A 122 -3.40 15.62 -5.15
CA PRO A 122 -3.08 14.89 -3.94
C PRO A 122 -3.92 15.41 -2.76
N ASP A 123 -4.37 14.48 -1.92
CA ASP A 123 -5.05 14.73 -0.66
C ASP A 123 -4.50 13.75 0.38
N ASP A 124 -4.03 14.27 1.51
CA ASP A 124 -3.29 13.50 2.52
C ASP A 124 -4.17 13.21 3.73
N CYS A 125 -4.30 11.93 4.05
CA CYS A 125 -4.85 11.45 5.30
C CYS A 125 -3.70 11.14 6.28
N ILE A 126 -3.66 11.81 7.43
CA ILE A 126 -2.61 11.58 8.43
C ILE A 126 -2.83 10.24 9.13
N LEU A 127 -1.81 9.38 9.12
CA LEU A 127 -1.83 8.08 9.80
C LEU A 127 -1.13 8.16 11.15
N ALA A 128 0.02 8.85 11.23
CA ALA A 128 0.78 9.02 12.46
C ALA A 128 1.74 10.21 12.37
N ARG A 129 2.14 10.75 13.53
CA ARG A 129 3.29 11.65 13.67
C ARG A 129 4.48 10.86 14.18
N CYS A 130 5.62 11.03 13.52
CA CYS A 130 6.81 10.24 13.76
C CYS A 130 8.08 11.10 13.71
N GLU A 131 9.16 10.51 14.17
CA GLU A 131 10.54 10.95 13.99
C GLU A 131 11.27 9.93 13.12
N VAL A 132 12.08 10.41 12.19
CA VAL A 132 12.80 9.55 11.23
C VAL A 132 14.26 9.92 11.08
N ALA A 133 15.10 8.92 10.89
CA ALA A 133 16.49 9.12 10.50
C ALA A 133 16.83 8.24 9.27
N PRO A 134 17.74 8.72 8.39
CA PRO A 134 18.19 7.94 7.25
C PRO A 134 18.85 6.65 7.71
#